data_AF-A0A3B0SMA9-F1
#
_entry.id   AF-A0A3B0SMA9-F1
#
_cell.length_a   1.000
_cell.length_b   1.000
_cell.length_c   1.000
_cell.angle_alpha   90.00
_cell.angle_beta   90.00
_cell.angle_gamma   90.00
#
_symmetry.space_group_name_H-M   'P 1'
#
loop_
_entity.id
_entity.type
_entity.pdbx_description
1 polymer ?
#
loop_
_entity_poly.entity_id
_entity_poly.type
_entity_poly.pdbx_seq_one_letter_code
_entity_poly.pdbx_strand_id
1 'polypeptide(L)'
;MVVGIVVFVAACTSSPSAETTTTTAQVPLTTVAADSTATTTSQPTTTTAAHEELTPPRYRIVERIEGEGPGDTVVVLLDPTSYDSLTDIDLFDVIAEVVELFPPISVIHIVDDPEAANVVANPDASNAEIQAIQMNYLARLDNGFKITYLGPFASSGTAVLGS
;
A
#
# COMPACT_ATOMS: atom_id res chain seq x y z
N MET A 1 9.40 17.46 -57.71
CA MET A 1 9.85 16.66 -58.88
C MET A 1 11.36 16.49 -58.78
N VAL A 2 11.89 15.35 -59.24
CA VAL A 2 13.29 14.87 -59.15
C VAL A 2 13.58 14.11 -57.85
N VAL A 3 13.25 12.82 -57.76
CA VAL A 3 13.94 11.60 -58.30
C VAL A 3 15.04 11.12 -57.34
N GLY A 4 14.80 9.96 -56.74
CA GLY A 4 15.78 9.21 -55.95
C GLY A 4 16.69 8.36 -56.83
N ILE A 5 17.70 7.72 -56.21
CA ILE A 5 18.47 6.60 -56.76
C ILE A 5 18.79 5.62 -55.61
N VAL A 6 18.53 4.35 -55.93
CA VAL A 6 18.79 3.09 -55.22
C VAL A 6 20.23 2.61 -55.53
N VAL A 7 20.84 1.75 -54.69
CA VAL A 7 21.72 0.58 -55.02
C VAL A 7 22.44 0.11 -53.73
N PHE A 8 22.16 -1.10 -53.17
CA PHE A 8 22.74 -2.46 -53.46
C PHE A 8 24.19 -2.60 -52.92
N VAL A 9 24.73 -3.64 -52.25
CA VAL A 9 24.52 -5.12 -52.23
C VAL A 9 25.12 -5.74 -50.93
N ALA A 10 24.56 -6.91 -50.54
CA ALA A 10 25.02 -8.07 -49.73
C ALA A 10 26.41 -8.11 -49.04
N ALA A 11 26.50 -8.75 -47.85
CA ALA A 11 26.72 -10.21 -47.70
C ALA A 11 27.10 -10.59 -46.24
N CYS A 12 26.98 -11.90 -45.96
CA CYS A 12 27.66 -12.70 -44.93
C CYS A 12 26.83 -13.21 -43.72
N THR A 13 26.27 -14.40 -43.95
CA THR A 13 26.46 -15.63 -43.15
C THR A 13 26.85 -15.47 -41.67
N SER A 14 25.97 -15.93 -40.79
CA SER A 14 26.14 -17.14 -39.96
C SER A 14 25.26 -17.05 -38.72
N SER A 15 24.29 -17.97 -38.61
CA SER A 15 23.68 -18.31 -37.32
C SER A 15 24.75 -18.85 -36.37
N PRO A 16 24.58 -18.63 -35.05
CA PRO A 16 24.07 -19.74 -34.28
C PRO A 16 23.00 -19.36 -33.24
N SER A 17 22.19 -20.38 -32.96
CA SER A 17 21.13 -20.46 -31.97
C SER A 17 21.54 -19.92 -30.59
N ALA A 18 20.63 -19.16 -29.99
CA ALA A 18 20.43 -19.20 -28.54
C ALA A 18 18.96 -19.54 -28.31
N GLU A 19 18.75 -20.75 -27.79
CA GLU A 19 17.49 -21.25 -27.29
C GLU A 19 16.91 -20.26 -26.28
N THR A 20 15.74 -19.70 -26.56
CA THR A 20 14.94 -19.02 -25.53
C THR A 20 13.74 -19.89 -25.29
N THR A 21 13.78 -20.60 -24.18
CA THR A 21 12.67 -21.37 -23.63
C THR A 21 11.57 -20.38 -23.21
N THR A 22 10.58 -20.17 -24.06
CA THR A 22 9.38 -19.41 -23.70
C THR A 22 8.50 -20.30 -22.83
N THR A 23 8.58 -20.13 -21.51
CA THR A 23 7.59 -20.73 -20.59
C THR A 23 6.31 -19.90 -20.67
N THR A 24 5.39 -20.33 -21.54
CA THR A 24 4.01 -19.84 -21.57
C THR A 24 3.27 -20.38 -20.35
N ALA A 25 3.21 -19.61 -19.27
CA ALA A 25 2.31 -19.91 -18.17
C ALA A 25 0.88 -19.65 -18.63
N GLN A 26 0.10 -20.73 -18.81
CA GLN A 26 -1.33 -20.68 -19.07
C GLN A 26 -2.06 -20.09 -17.86
N VAL A 27 -2.72 -18.95 -18.05
CA VAL A 27 -3.68 -18.41 -17.09
C VAL A 27 -5.00 -19.19 -17.28
N PRO A 28 -5.55 -19.87 -16.27
CA PRO A 28 -6.90 -20.42 -16.38
C PRO A 28 -7.91 -19.26 -16.31
N LEU A 29 -8.49 -18.93 -17.46
CA LEU A 29 -9.64 -18.02 -17.56
C LEU A 29 -10.87 -18.76 -17.03
N THR A 30 -11.31 -18.42 -15.82
CA THR A 30 -12.53 -19.00 -15.23
C THR A 30 -13.70 -18.06 -15.53
N THR A 31 -14.57 -18.46 -16.45
CA THR A 31 -15.83 -17.76 -16.74
C THR A 31 -16.87 -18.14 -15.70
N VAL A 32 -17.21 -17.23 -14.79
CA VAL A 32 -18.31 -17.43 -13.81
C VAL A 32 -19.58 -16.79 -14.37
N ALA A 33 -20.66 -17.57 -14.40
CA ALA A 33 -21.99 -17.14 -14.83
C ALA A 33 -22.55 -16.06 -13.87
N ALA A 34 -23.16 -15.03 -14.45
CA ALA A 34 -23.88 -14.02 -13.70
C ALA A 34 -25.20 -14.61 -13.16
N ASP A 35 -25.32 -14.69 -11.85
CA ASP A 35 -26.61 -14.77 -11.17
C ASP A 35 -26.88 -13.43 -10.49
N SER A 36 -28.07 -12.90 -10.72
CA SER A 36 -28.51 -11.59 -10.24
C SER A 36 -29.08 -11.73 -8.84
N THR A 37 -28.33 -11.32 -7.83
CA THR A 37 -28.90 -10.87 -6.56
C THR A 37 -27.97 -9.83 -5.94
N ALA A 38 -28.33 -8.56 -6.09
CA ALA A 38 -27.58 -7.44 -5.55
C ALA A 38 -27.67 -7.45 -4.02
N THR A 39 -26.54 -7.76 -3.38
CA THR A 39 -26.25 -7.37 -2.00
C THR A 39 -24.98 -6.53 -2.07
N THR A 40 -25.07 -5.22 -1.82
CA THR A 40 -23.91 -4.33 -1.72
C THR A 40 -23.15 -4.66 -0.43
N THR A 41 -22.28 -5.66 -0.52
CA THR A 41 -21.22 -5.87 0.46
C THR A 41 -20.02 -5.08 -0.03
N SER A 42 -19.71 -3.96 0.64
CA SER A 42 -18.40 -3.30 0.47
C SER A 42 -17.33 -4.32 0.84
N GLN A 43 -16.63 -4.84 -0.16
CA GLN A 43 -15.58 -5.81 0.04
C GLN A 43 -14.31 -5.04 0.42
N PRO A 44 -13.73 -5.25 1.62
CA PRO A 44 -12.44 -4.65 1.93
C PRO A 44 -11.40 -5.23 0.96
N THR A 45 -10.82 -4.37 0.12
CA THR A 45 -9.73 -4.75 -0.78
C THR A 45 -8.42 -4.73 0.00
N THR A 46 -8.01 -5.90 0.49
CA THR A 46 -6.67 -6.08 1.08
C THR A 46 -5.64 -6.00 -0.05
N THR A 47 -4.83 -4.94 -0.07
CA THR A 47 -3.77 -4.78 -1.08
C THR A 47 -2.43 -5.11 -0.44
N THR A 48 -1.81 -6.21 -0.90
CA THR A 48 -0.43 -6.56 -0.56
C THR A 48 0.47 -6.04 -1.68
N ALA A 49 1.27 -5.00 -1.44
CA ALA A 49 2.29 -4.57 -2.40
C ALA A 49 3.34 -5.68 -2.60
N ALA A 50 3.81 -5.84 -3.84
CA ALA A 50 4.88 -6.78 -4.16
C ALA A 50 6.22 -6.25 -3.62
N HIS A 51 6.88 -7.14 -2.88
CA HIS A 51 7.98 -6.91 -1.96
C HIS A 51 9.35 -6.86 -2.68
N GLU A 52 9.92 -5.66 -2.90
CA GLU A 52 11.37 -5.50 -2.72
C GLU A 52 11.59 -5.34 -1.21
N GLU A 53 12.57 -6.03 -0.63
CA GLU A 53 12.78 -6.20 0.82
C GLU A 53 12.36 -4.97 1.66
N LEU A 54 11.13 -4.99 2.20
CA LEU A 54 10.71 -4.00 3.18
C LEU A 54 11.66 -4.12 4.37
N THR A 55 12.50 -3.11 4.59
CA THR A 55 13.21 -2.97 5.84
C THR A 55 12.18 -2.97 6.96
N PRO A 56 12.41 -3.73 8.05
CA PRO A 56 11.57 -3.64 9.24
C PRO A 56 11.24 -2.18 9.60
N PRO A 57 9.99 -1.89 10.02
CA PRO A 57 8.91 -2.84 10.30
C PRO A 57 8.13 -3.28 9.06
N ARG A 58 7.75 -4.56 9.01
CA ARG A 58 6.79 -5.06 8.03
C ARG A 58 5.40 -4.57 8.39
N TYR A 59 4.62 -4.23 7.37
CA TYR A 59 3.25 -3.75 7.54
C TYR A 59 2.32 -4.37 6.50
N ARG A 60 1.01 -4.23 6.74
CA ARG A 60 -0.03 -4.53 5.75
C ARG A 60 -1.18 -3.53 5.88
N ILE A 61 -1.80 -3.22 4.75
CA ILE A 61 -3.05 -2.47 4.74
C ILE A 61 -4.19 -3.44 5.02
N VAL A 62 -4.81 -3.31 6.19
CA VAL A 62 -5.93 -4.17 6.60
C VAL A 62 -7.27 -3.62 6.13
N GLU A 63 -7.35 -2.29 5.98
CA GLU A 63 -8.56 -1.64 5.53
C GLU A 63 -8.25 -0.37 4.74
N ARG A 64 -9.03 -0.14 3.70
CA ARG A 64 -9.04 1.08 2.91
C ARG A 64 -10.48 1.51 2.72
N ILE A 65 -10.80 2.68 3.26
CA ILE A 65 -12.13 3.28 3.23
C ILE A 65 -12.05 4.41 2.21
N GLU A 66 -12.86 4.30 1.15
CA GLU A 66 -12.95 5.35 0.14
C GLU A 66 -13.42 6.65 0.79
N GLY A 67 -12.61 7.69 0.63
CA GLY A 67 -12.93 9.00 1.17
C GLY A 67 -13.92 9.75 0.28
N GLU A 68 -14.86 10.48 0.88
CA GLU A 68 -15.72 11.43 0.14
C GLU A 68 -14.94 12.70 -0.33
N GLY A 69 -13.65 12.80 0.02
CA GLY A 69 -12.79 13.97 -0.15
C GLY A 69 -11.53 13.73 -1.02
N PRO A 70 -10.40 14.41 -0.74
CA PRO A 70 -9.23 14.43 -1.63
C PRO A 70 -8.41 13.12 -1.68
N GLY A 71 -8.83 12.07 -0.96
CA GLY A 71 -8.16 10.79 -0.91
C GLY A 71 -8.72 9.90 0.19
N ASP A 72 -8.24 8.66 0.24
CA ASP A 72 -8.82 7.60 1.07
C ASP A 72 -8.31 7.63 2.51
N THR A 73 -9.03 6.92 3.38
CA THR A 73 -8.56 6.57 4.73
C THR A 73 -8.02 5.16 4.71
N VAL A 74 -6.80 4.98 5.20
CA VAL A 74 -6.10 3.68 5.20
C VAL A 74 -5.75 3.28 6.62
N VAL A 75 -6.01 2.02 6.97
CA VAL A 75 -5.58 1.42 8.24
C VAL A 75 -4.43 0.46 7.96
N VAL A 76 -3.29 0.76 8.56
CA VAL A 76 -2.05 0.00 8.43
C VAL A 76 -1.78 -0.72 9.74
N LEU A 77 -1.62 -2.04 9.64
CA LEU A 77 -1.23 -2.90 10.75
C LEU A 77 0.25 -3.27 10.60
N LEU A 78 1.06 -2.89 11.58
CA LEU A 78 2.43 -3.34 11.71
C LEU A 78 2.48 -4.78 12.21
N ASP A 79 3.46 -5.55 11.75
CA ASP A 79 3.75 -6.89 12.27
C ASP A 79 4.74 -6.79 13.45
N PRO A 80 4.32 -7.01 14.71
CA PRO A 80 5.18 -6.90 15.87
C PRO A 80 6.31 -7.94 15.91
N THR A 81 6.25 -8.98 15.08
CA THR A 81 7.33 -9.96 14.95
C THR A 81 8.43 -9.52 13.99
N SER A 82 8.21 -8.43 13.27
CA SER A 82 9.14 -7.94 12.25
C SER A 82 10.17 -6.95 12.77
N TYR A 83 10.00 -6.43 14.00
CA TYR A 83 10.88 -5.44 14.61
C TYR A 83 11.11 -5.76 16.10
N ASP A 84 12.30 -5.46 16.60
CA ASP A 84 12.60 -5.58 18.04
C ASP A 84 12.21 -4.30 18.81
N SER A 85 12.28 -3.16 18.14
CA SER A 85 11.90 -1.84 18.65
C SER A 85 11.45 -0.96 17.50
N LEU A 86 10.52 -0.06 17.79
CA LEU A 86 10.07 0.98 16.86
C LEU A 86 10.58 2.35 17.30
N THR A 87 10.98 3.15 16.34
CA THR A 87 11.29 4.58 16.47
C THR A 87 10.26 5.42 15.73
N ASP A 88 10.24 6.71 16.02
CA ASP A 88 9.40 7.68 15.30
C ASP A 88 9.80 7.87 13.83
N ILE A 89 11.08 7.65 13.51
CA ILE A 89 11.58 7.57 12.13
C ILE A 89 11.01 6.35 11.40
N ASP A 90 10.99 5.17 12.03
CA ASP A 90 10.42 3.97 11.40
C ASP A 90 8.94 4.18 11.02
N LEU A 91 8.18 4.82 11.90
CA LEU A 91 6.78 5.16 11.64
C LEU A 91 6.63 6.21 10.52
N PHE A 92 7.55 7.18 10.46
CA PHE A 92 7.58 8.16 9.39
C PHE A 92 7.80 7.49 8.03
N ASP A 93 8.79 6.60 7.95
CA ASP A 93 9.16 5.91 6.71
C ASP A 93 8.02 5.02 6.21
N VAL A 94 7.37 4.25 7.09
CA VAL A 94 6.17 3.47 6.74
C VAL A 94 5.06 4.36 6.19
N ILE A 95 4.77 5.49 6.84
CA ILE A 95 3.73 6.42 6.39
C ILE A 95 4.08 7.01 5.02
N ALA A 96 5.33 7.43 4.83
CA ALA A 96 5.80 8.00 3.58
C ALA A 96 5.69 6.98 2.44
N GLU A 97 6.12 5.74 2.68
CA GLU A 97 6.04 4.65 1.72
C GLU A 97 4.58 4.34 1.34
N VAL A 98 3.68 4.25 2.31
CA VAL A 98 2.25 3.98 2.04
C VAL A 98 1.61 5.09 1.19
N VAL A 99 1.94 6.36 1.46
CA VAL A 99 1.48 7.50 0.66
C VAL A 99 2.01 7.44 -0.77
N GLU A 100 3.28 7.05 -0.95
CA GLU A 100 3.91 6.94 -2.26
C GLU A 100 3.33 5.77 -3.10
N LEU A 101 3.13 4.62 -2.47
CA LEU A 101 2.71 3.40 -3.16
C LEU A 101 1.20 3.34 -3.43
N PHE A 102 0.37 3.95 -2.58
CA PHE A 102 -1.09 3.80 -2.65
C PHE A 102 -1.89 5.11 -2.77
N PRO A 103 -1.48 6.10 -3.58
CA PRO A 103 -2.25 7.33 -3.74
C PRO A 103 -3.63 7.07 -4.39
N PRO A 104 -4.65 7.92 -4.13
CA PRO A 104 -4.62 9.08 -3.23
C PRO A 104 -4.99 8.70 -1.78
N ILE A 105 -4.23 9.21 -0.80
CA ILE A 105 -4.49 9.01 0.63
C ILE A 105 -4.62 10.36 1.34
N SER A 106 -5.68 10.51 2.14
CA SER A 106 -5.88 11.66 3.01
C SER A 106 -5.56 11.35 4.47
N VAL A 107 -5.86 10.13 4.92
CA VAL A 107 -5.72 9.73 6.32
C VAL A 107 -5.06 8.35 6.39
N ILE A 108 -4.12 8.18 7.31
CA ILE A 108 -3.53 6.88 7.65
C ILE A 108 -3.62 6.66 9.14
N HIS A 109 -4.08 5.49 9.57
CA HIS A 109 -4.00 5.03 10.95
C HIS A 109 -2.93 3.94 11.04
N ILE A 110 -1.88 4.16 11.84
CA ILE A 110 -0.84 3.15 12.12
C ILE A 110 -1.11 2.51 13.47
N VAL A 111 -1.32 1.20 13.47
CA VAL A 111 -1.51 0.38 14.67
C VAL A 111 -0.64 -0.87 14.60
N ASP A 112 -0.35 -1.49 15.74
CA ASP A 112 0.40 -2.76 15.84
C ASP A 112 -0.43 -3.93 16.36
N ASP A 113 -1.69 -3.68 16.74
CA ASP A 113 -2.63 -4.68 17.23
C ASP A 113 -3.88 -4.78 16.35
N PRO A 114 -4.35 -6.00 16.02
CA PRO A 114 -5.52 -6.19 15.17
C PRO A 114 -6.83 -5.71 15.82
N GLU A 115 -6.97 -5.72 17.14
CA GLU A 115 -8.16 -5.14 17.80
C GLU A 115 -8.14 -3.62 17.69
N ALA A 116 -6.96 -3.01 17.84
CA ALA A 116 -6.78 -1.57 17.60
C ALA A 116 -7.16 -1.18 16.16
N ALA A 117 -6.78 -1.99 15.17
CA ALA A 117 -7.16 -1.78 13.77
C ALA A 117 -8.69 -1.72 13.57
N ASN A 118 -9.42 -2.66 14.18
CA ASN A 118 -10.89 -2.69 14.08
C ASN A 118 -11.53 -1.47 14.75
N VAL A 119 -10.96 -1.02 15.86
CA VAL A 119 -11.47 0.16 16.59
C VAL A 119 -11.23 1.45 15.80
N VAL A 120 -10.04 1.65 15.22
CA VAL A 120 -9.76 2.87 14.43
C VAL A 120 -10.51 2.92 13.10
N ALA A 121 -10.84 1.76 12.54
CA ALA A 121 -11.67 1.66 11.34
C ALA A 121 -13.15 1.99 11.60
N ASN A 122 -13.63 1.80 12.84
CA ASN A 122 -15.02 2.03 13.20
C ASN A 122 -15.30 3.53 13.46
N PRO A 123 -16.08 4.22 12.60
CA PRO A 123 -16.41 5.63 12.82
C PRO A 123 -17.29 5.88 14.05
N ASP A 124 -17.98 4.84 14.54
CA ASP A 124 -18.85 4.89 15.72
C ASP A 124 -18.11 4.47 17.00
N ALA A 125 -16.79 4.25 16.95
CA ALA A 125 -15.99 3.90 18.12
C ALA A 125 -16.11 4.97 19.20
N SER A 126 -16.45 4.54 20.41
CA SER A 126 -16.55 5.42 21.57
C SER A 126 -15.17 5.91 22.02
N ASN A 127 -15.15 7.06 22.69
CA ASN A 127 -13.91 7.57 23.29
C ASN A 127 -13.27 6.56 24.27
N ALA A 128 -14.06 5.71 24.94
CA ALA A 128 -13.54 4.70 25.84
C ALA A 128 -12.78 3.60 25.07
N GLU A 129 -13.29 3.17 23.91
CA GLU A 129 -12.63 2.19 23.04
C GLU A 129 -11.34 2.77 22.45
N ILE A 130 -11.37 4.01 21.98
CA ILE A 130 -10.17 4.70 21.46
C ILE A 130 -9.08 4.85 22.54
N GLN A 131 -9.47 5.10 23.80
CA GLN A 131 -8.52 5.15 24.90
C GLN A 131 -7.97 3.77 25.28
N ALA A 132 -8.77 2.71 25.13
CA ALA A 132 -8.33 1.35 25.42
C ALA A 132 -7.21 0.89 24.47
N ILE A 133 -7.21 1.38 23.22
CA ILE A 133 -6.21 1.03 22.20
C ILE A 133 -5.02 2.01 22.17
N GLN A 134 -4.94 2.97 23.09
CA GLN A 134 -3.94 4.05 23.03
C GLN A 134 -2.49 3.52 22.98
N MET A 135 -2.18 2.41 23.64
CA MET A 135 -0.84 1.82 23.60
C MET A 135 -0.48 1.23 22.23
N ASN A 136 -1.49 0.83 21.46
CA ASN A 136 -1.33 0.17 20.16
C ASN A 136 -1.64 1.12 18.99
N TYR A 137 -1.97 2.38 19.29
CA TYR A 137 -2.24 3.40 18.29
C TYR A 137 -1.05 4.36 18.20
N LEU A 138 -0.21 4.15 17.19
CA LEU A 138 1.17 4.63 17.16
C LEU A 138 1.33 5.96 16.43
N ALA A 139 0.65 6.13 15.30
CA ALA A 139 0.72 7.36 14.52
C ALA A 139 -0.51 7.53 13.63
N ARG A 140 -0.75 8.78 13.22
CA ARG A 140 -1.83 9.14 12.31
C ARG A 140 -1.33 10.15 11.27
N LEU A 141 -1.63 9.92 10.01
CA LEU A 141 -1.52 10.93 8.95
C LEU A 141 -2.87 11.63 8.80
N ASP A 142 -2.85 12.96 8.68
CA ASP A 142 -3.99 13.80 8.36
C ASP A 142 -3.68 14.71 7.16
N ASN A 143 -4.70 14.97 6.35
CA ASN A 143 -4.65 15.80 5.14
C ASN A 143 -3.62 15.34 4.10
N GLY A 144 -3.15 14.09 4.17
CA GLY A 144 -2.15 13.53 3.25
C GLY A 144 -0.70 13.97 3.50
N PHE A 145 -0.43 14.84 4.48
CA PHE A 145 0.94 15.33 4.73
C PHE A 145 1.31 15.55 6.20
N LYS A 146 0.35 15.69 7.12
CA LYS A 146 0.65 15.97 8.53
C LYS A 146 0.63 14.69 9.34
N ILE A 147 1.76 14.31 9.92
CA ILE A 147 1.88 13.16 10.81
C ILE A 147 1.74 13.63 12.26
N THR A 148 0.89 12.95 13.02
CA THR A 148 0.75 13.10 14.47
C THR A 148 1.13 11.78 15.12
N TYR A 149 2.15 11.80 15.98
CA TYR A 149 2.55 10.64 16.75
C TYR A 149 1.63 10.48 17.97
N LEU A 150 1.28 9.23 18.28
CA LEU A 150 0.26 8.86 19.26
C LEU A 150 0.80 7.80 20.21
N GLY A 151 0.05 7.54 21.29
CA GLY A 151 0.37 6.47 22.22
C GLY A 151 1.79 6.58 22.78
N PRO A 152 2.61 5.51 22.70
CA PRO A 152 4.01 5.52 23.14
C PRO A 152 4.88 6.59 22.46
N PHE A 153 4.51 7.01 21.24
CA PHE A 153 5.25 7.97 20.42
C PHE A 153 4.76 9.41 20.55
N ALA A 154 3.73 9.68 21.38
CA ALA A 154 3.14 11.02 21.50
C ALA A 154 4.15 12.11 21.88
N SER A 155 5.25 11.76 22.55
CA SER A 155 6.33 12.70 22.89
C SER A 155 7.11 13.23 21.68
N SER A 156 7.11 12.51 20.54
CA SER A 156 7.70 12.97 19.28
C SER A 156 6.87 14.08 18.60
N GLY A 157 5.61 14.27 19.00
CA GLY A 157 4.78 15.39 18.55
C GLY A 157 4.24 15.21 17.13
N THR A 158 4.64 16.09 16.20
CA THR A 158 4.13 16.10 14.82
C THR A 158 5.24 16.27 13.80
N ALA A 159 5.12 15.61 12.65
CA ALA A 159 6.00 15.74 11.50
C ALA A 159 5.21 16.11 10.23
N VAL A 160 5.91 16.54 9.18
CA VAL A 160 5.31 16.90 7.89
C VAL A 160 6.04 16.14 6.78
N LEU A 161 5.28 15.49 5.89
CA LEU A 161 5.81 14.84 4.70
C LEU A 161 6.21 15.89 3.65
N GLY A 162 7.41 15.76 3.09
CA GLY A 162 7.90 16.59 1.97
C GLY A 162 8.41 17.98 2.34
N SER A 163 8.74 18.23 3.61
CA SER A 163 9.32 19.48 4.11
C SER A 163 10.79 19.67 3.74
#